data_AF-A0AAN5LBQ2-F1
#
_entry.id   AF-A0AAN5LBQ2-F1
#
_cell.length_a   1.000
_cell.length_b   1.000
_cell.length_c   1.000
_cell.angle_alpha   90.00
_cell.angle_beta   90.00
_cell.angle_gamma   90.00
#
_symmetry.space_group_name_H-M   'P 1'
#
loop_
_entity.id
_entity.type
_entity.pdbx_description
1 polymer ?
#
loop_
_entity_poly.entity_id
_entity_poly.type
_entity_poly.pdbx_seq_one_letter_code
_entity_poly.pdbx_strand_id
1 'polypeptide(L)'
;MSRLLLNIVTYNRDLVPLGGINCAIYLSTLLRHYRDWSINDGWMLLNIDPIQCVTGLKPEEQRAARITLRDMGIIRDGMAFDEPAMCIDLNKVNEFLDGVATDDY
;
A
#
# COMPACT_ATOMS: atom_id res chain seq x y z
N MET A 1 -16.54 5.31 6.17
CA MET A 1 -15.81 4.97 4.93
C MET A 1 -14.63 5.92 4.81
N SER A 2 -13.39 5.42 4.82
CA SER A 2 -12.20 6.28 4.69
C SER A 2 -12.20 7.03 3.36
N ARG A 3 -11.90 8.32 3.43
CA ARG A 3 -11.71 9.23 2.28
C ARG A 3 -10.79 8.64 1.20
N LEU A 4 -9.83 7.80 1.62
CA LEU A 4 -8.89 7.05 0.79
C LEU A 4 -9.52 6.20 -0.33
N LEU A 5 -10.69 5.60 -0.07
CA LEU A 5 -11.29 4.67 -1.04
C LEU A 5 -11.86 5.37 -2.28
N LEU A 6 -12.09 6.68 -2.23
CA LEU A 6 -12.79 7.43 -3.29
C LEU A 6 -11.88 7.97 -4.40
N ASN A 7 -10.57 8.18 -4.16
CA ASN A 7 -9.70 8.95 -5.07
C ASN A 7 -8.37 8.26 -5.44
N ILE A 8 -8.36 6.93 -5.58
CA ILE A 8 -7.16 6.09 -5.85
C ILE A 8 -6.29 6.58 -7.02
N VAL A 9 -6.84 7.33 -7.98
CA VAL A 9 -6.12 7.86 -9.15
C VAL A 9 -5.25 9.10 -8.81
N THR A 10 -5.47 9.75 -7.67
CA THR A 10 -4.77 10.99 -7.28
C THR A 10 -3.53 10.75 -6.38
N TYR A 11 -3.30 9.51 -5.93
CA TYR A 11 -2.45 9.21 -4.76
C TYR A 11 -0.93 9.14 -4.98
N ASN A 12 -0.40 9.04 -6.20
CA ASN A 12 1.04 8.82 -6.33
C ASN A 12 1.88 9.97 -5.77
N ARG A 13 1.43 11.22 -5.90
CA ARG A 13 2.17 12.37 -5.36
C ARG A 13 2.13 12.40 -3.83
N ASP A 14 0.95 12.17 -3.24
CA ASP A 14 0.74 12.28 -1.79
C ASP A 14 1.36 11.10 -1.03
N LEU A 15 1.62 9.99 -1.71
CA LEU A 15 2.31 8.83 -1.14
C LEU A 15 3.83 8.84 -1.37
N VAL A 16 4.38 9.74 -2.20
CA VAL A 16 5.86 9.84 -2.39
C VAL A 16 6.61 10.07 -1.06
N PRO A 17 6.09 10.86 -0.09
CA PRO A 17 6.71 10.96 1.23
C PRO A 17 6.85 9.62 1.98
N LEU A 18 6.07 8.59 1.63
CA LEU A 18 6.14 7.24 2.20
C LEU A 18 7.26 6.39 1.56
N GLY A 19 8.46 6.96 1.48
CA GLY A 19 9.65 6.23 1.03
C GLY A 19 9.93 6.29 -0.47
N GLY A 20 9.37 7.26 -1.18
CA GLY A 20 9.69 7.57 -2.57
C GLY A 20 8.69 7.05 -3.61
N ILE A 21 8.99 7.31 -4.89
CA ILE A 21 8.06 7.06 -6.00
C ILE A 21 7.69 5.58 -6.17
N ASN A 22 8.63 4.66 -5.93
CA ASN A 22 8.37 3.23 -6.06
C ASN A 22 7.42 2.73 -4.95
N CYS A 23 7.59 3.23 -3.72
CA CYS A 23 6.68 2.96 -2.62
C CYS A 23 5.28 3.52 -2.89
N ALA A 24 5.19 4.73 -3.45
CA ALA A 24 3.92 5.32 -3.86
C ALA A 24 3.19 4.49 -4.92
N ILE A 25 3.88 4.10 -5.99
CA ILE A 25 3.31 3.27 -7.08
C ILE A 25 2.87 1.91 -6.55
N TYR A 26 3.72 1.27 -5.73
CA TYR A 26 3.42 -0.02 -5.13
C TYR A 26 2.22 0.06 -4.19
N LEU A 27 2.19 1.02 -3.27
CA LEU A 27 1.12 1.21 -2.29
C LEU A 27 -0.20 1.61 -2.94
N SER A 28 -0.20 2.51 -3.94
CA SER A 28 -1.39 2.86 -4.72
C SER A 28 -2.02 1.62 -5.36
N THR A 29 -1.19 0.71 -5.88
CA THR A 29 -1.64 -0.53 -6.51
C THR A 29 -2.23 -1.48 -5.46
N LEU A 30 -1.56 -1.65 -4.32
CA LEU A 30 -2.07 -2.44 -3.22
C LEU A 30 -3.40 -1.91 -2.66
N LEU A 31 -3.54 -0.59 -2.48
CA LEU A 31 -4.79 0.03 -2.02
C LEU A 31 -5.95 -0.17 -3.01
N ARG A 32 -5.64 -0.17 -4.31
CA ARG A 32 -6.62 -0.51 -5.35
C ARG A 32 -7.09 -1.96 -5.21
N HIS A 33 -6.17 -2.90 -5.09
CA HIS A 33 -6.51 -4.31 -4.89
C HIS A 33 -7.26 -4.55 -3.58
N TYR A 34 -6.87 -3.86 -2.51
CA TYR A 34 -7.57 -3.89 -1.23
C TYR A 34 -9.03 -3.48 -1.40
N ARG A 35 -9.31 -2.38 -2.11
CA ARG A 35 -10.69 -1.95 -2.39
C ARG A 35 -11.48 -3.03 -3.14
N ASP A 36 -10.89 -3.61 -4.17
CA ASP A 36 -11.55 -4.58 -5.03
C ASP A 36 -11.77 -5.94 -4.32
N TRP A 37 -10.91 -6.30 -3.35
CA TRP A 37 -10.87 -7.64 -2.74
C TRP A 37 -11.17 -7.66 -1.22
N SER A 38 -11.46 -6.53 -0.57
CA SER A 38 -11.69 -6.39 0.90
C SER A 38 -12.89 -7.16 1.49
N ILE A 39 -13.41 -8.17 0.80
CA ILE A 39 -14.54 -8.99 1.25
C ILE A 39 -14.17 -9.85 2.48
N ASN A 40 -12.87 -10.10 2.73
CA ASN A 40 -12.39 -10.88 3.90
C ASN A 40 -11.29 -10.12 4.67
N ASP A 41 -11.60 -9.64 5.88
CA ASP A 41 -10.68 -9.26 6.97
C ASP A 41 -9.45 -8.37 6.66
N GLY A 42 -9.40 -7.73 5.49
CA GLY A 42 -8.31 -6.84 5.08
C GLY A 42 -6.99 -7.55 4.70
N TRP A 43 -6.99 -8.88 4.59
CA TRP A 43 -5.82 -9.66 4.15
C TRP A 43 -5.90 -9.96 2.65
N MET A 44 -4.81 -9.75 1.95
CA MET A 44 -4.66 -9.99 0.51
C MET A 44 -3.58 -11.05 0.28
N LEU A 45 -3.84 -12.03 -0.57
CA LEU A 45 -2.84 -13.04 -0.94
C LEU A 45 -1.64 -12.37 -1.64
N LEU A 46 -0.43 -12.83 -1.31
CA LEU A 46 0.83 -12.32 -1.85
C LEU A 46 1.06 -12.78 -3.30
N ASN A 47 0.32 -12.19 -4.24
CA ASN A 47 0.54 -12.42 -5.67
C ASN A 47 1.45 -11.31 -6.23
N ILE A 48 2.74 -11.62 -6.42
CA ILE A 48 3.77 -10.68 -6.91
C ILE A 48 3.59 -10.38 -8.42
N ASP A 49 3.22 -11.38 -9.21
CA ASP A 49 3.15 -11.26 -10.68
C ASP A 49 2.10 -10.25 -11.19
N PRO A 50 0.89 -10.17 -10.60
CA PRO A 50 -0.07 -9.12 -10.95
C PRO A 50 0.46 -7.71 -10.67
N ILE A 51 1.22 -7.52 -9.59
CA ILE A 51 1.73 -6.20 -9.20
C ILE A 51 2.80 -5.73 -10.19
N GLN A 52 3.68 -6.63 -10.64
CA GLN A 52 4.67 -6.31 -11.66
C GLN A 52 4.01 -5.84 -12.97
N CYS A 53 3.00 -6.57 -13.44
CA CYS A 53 2.28 -6.22 -14.67
C CYS A 53 1.58 -4.86 -14.59
N VAL A 54 1.09 -4.47 -13.41
CA VAL A 54 0.35 -3.22 -13.21
C VAL A 54 1.27 -2.03 -12.98
N THR A 55 2.36 -2.22 -12.23
CA THR A 55 3.23 -1.13 -11.79
C THR A 55 4.42 -0.88 -12.71
N GLY A 56 4.83 -1.88 -13.50
CA GLY A 56 6.09 -1.86 -14.25
C GLY A 56 7.34 -1.92 -13.36
N LEU A 57 7.20 -2.01 -12.03
CA LEU A 57 8.31 -2.13 -11.11
C LEU A 57 8.94 -3.52 -11.22
N LYS A 58 10.27 -3.56 -11.29
CA LYS A 58 11.01 -4.82 -11.29
C LYS A 58 10.87 -5.53 -9.93
N PRO A 59 11.10 -6.86 -9.87
CA PRO A 59 10.96 -7.62 -8.63
C PRO A 59 11.78 -7.06 -7.46
N GLU A 60 13.00 -6.58 -7.74
CA GLU A 60 13.88 -5.95 -6.75
C GLU A 60 13.33 -4.62 -6.22
N GLU A 61 12.67 -3.82 -7.08
CA GLU A 61 12.08 -2.53 -6.71
C GLU A 61 10.83 -2.72 -5.87
N GLN A 62 10.01 -3.70 -6.22
CA GLN A 62 8.85 -4.11 -5.40
C GLN A 62 9.28 -4.63 -4.04
N ARG A 63 10.34 -5.45 -4.01
CA ARG A 63 10.89 -5.96 -2.75
C ARG A 63 11.38 -4.83 -1.86
N ALA A 64 12.12 -3.87 -2.42
CA ALA A 64 12.59 -2.70 -1.69
C ALA A 64 11.41 -1.87 -1.16
N ALA A 65 10.41 -1.59 -2.00
CA ALA A 65 9.21 -0.85 -1.61
C ALA A 65 8.43 -1.56 -0.48
N ARG A 66 8.26 -2.89 -0.57
CA ARG A 66 7.59 -3.68 0.47
C ARG A 66 8.35 -3.64 1.79
N ILE A 67 9.68 -3.75 1.78
CA ILE A 67 10.50 -3.65 2.99
C ILE A 67 10.28 -2.27 3.64
N THR A 68 10.43 -1.19 2.86
CA THR A 68 10.24 0.18 3.36
C THR A 68 8.86 0.37 3.98
N LEU A 69 7.79 -0.03 3.28
CA LEU A 69 6.42 0.14 3.76
C LEU A 69 6.11 -0.74 4.98
N ARG A 70 6.74 -1.91 5.09
CA ARG A 70 6.64 -2.77 6.27
C ARG A 70 7.36 -2.16 7.47
N ASP A 71 8.54 -1.62 7.27
CA ASP A 71 9.32 -0.98 8.33
C ASP A 71 8.62 0.29 8.85
N MET A 72 7.83 0.95 7.99
CA MET A 72 6.91 2.05 8.37
C MET A 72 5.61 1.58 9.06
N GLY A 73 5.37 0.27 9.16
CA GLY A 73 4.16 -0.32 9.73
C GLY A 73 2.90 -0.18 8.87
N ILE A 74 3.03 0.28 7.63
CA ILE A 74 1.92 0.41 6.67
C ILE A 74 1.50 -0.96 6.15
N ILE A 75 2.46 -1.84 5.94
CA ILE A 75 2.22 -3.21 5.49
C ILE A 75 2.54 -4.19 6.60
N ARG A 76 1.71 -5.23 6.74
CA ARG A 76 1.98 -6.37 7.60
C ARG A 76 1.91 -7.67 6.80
N ASP A 77 2.89 -8.52 7.03
CA ASP A 77 2.95 -9.86 6.46
C ASP A 77 2.35 -10.87 7.45
N GLY A 78 1.65 -11.87 6.94
CA GLY A 78 0.99 -12.89 7.75
C GLY A 78 0.52 -14.07 6.91
N MET A 79 -0.47 -14.79 7.41
CA MET A 79 -1.06 -15.95 6.75
C MET A 79 -2.57 -15.77 6.65
N ALA A 80 -3.15 -16.08 5.49
CA ALA A 80 -4.59 -16.20 5.30
C ALA A 80 -4.86 -17.55 4.62
N PHE A 81 -5.70 -18.39 5.23
CA PHE A 81 -6.02 -19.74 4.71
C PHE A 81 -4.77 -20.58 4.40
N ASP A 82 -3.79 -20.59 5.30
CA ASP A 82 -2.49 -21.28 5.16
C ASP A 82 -1.61 -20.79 3.99
N GLU A 83 -1.99 -19.70 3.33
CA GLU A 83 -1.20 -19.05 2.30
C GLU A 83 -0.58 -17.74 2.81
N PRO A 84 0.65 -17.39 2.37
CA PRO A 84 1.24 -16.09 2.69
C PRO A 84 0.33 -14.93 2.23
N ALA A 85 0.03 -14.04 3.17
CA ALA A 85 -0.83 -12.90 2.94
C ALA A 85 -0.22 -11.60 3.44
N MET A 86 -0.77 -10.49 2.95
CA MET A 86 -0.39 -9.13 3.26
C MET A 86 -1.63 -8.32 3.65
N CYS A 87 -1.53 -7.52 4.70
CA CYS A 87 -2.56 -6.56 5.09
C CYS A 87 -1.99 -5.13 5.02
N ILE A 88 -2.83 -4.17 4.60
CA ILE A 88 -2.52 -2.74 4.66
C ILE A 88 -3.17 -2.15 5.90
N ASP A 89 -2.37 -1.49 6.74
CA ASP A 89 -2.89 -0.72 7.86
C ASP A 89 -3.41 0.64 7.38
N LEU A 90 -4.71 0.71 7.10
CA LEU A 90 -5.35 1.95 6.64
C LEU A 90 -5.29 3.07 7.69
N ASN A 91 -5.22 2.75 8.99
CA ASN A 91 -5.10 3.79 10.02
C ASN A 91 -3.72 4.45 9.94
N LYS A 92 -2.65 3.65 9.78
CA LYS A 92 -1.30 4.16 9.57
C LYS A 92 -1.19 5.00 8.30
N VAL A 93 -1.81 4.56 7.20
CA VAL A 93 -1.84 5.35 5.96
C VAL A 93 -2.52 6.70 6.17
N ASN A 94 -3.66 6.74 6.88
CA ASN A 94 -4.34 8.00 7.20
C ASN A 94 -3.51 8.89 8.13
N GLU A 95 -2.92 8.34 9.21
CA GLU A 95 -2.04 9.06 10.13
C GLU A 95 -0.89 9.77 9.39
N PHE A 96 -0.26 9.08 8.43
CA PHE A 96 0.80 9.66 7.62
C PHE A 96 0.32 10.79 6.71
N LEU A 97 -0.81 10.60 6.03
CA LEU A 97 -1.35 11.61 5.12
C LEU A 97 -1.88 12.84 5.86
N ASP A 98 -2.50 12.64 7.02
CA ASP A 98 -3.00 13.72 7.86
C ASP A 98 -1.83 14.47 8.55
N GLY A 99 -0.78 13.75 8.94
CA GLY A 99 0.44 14.34 9.53
C GLY A 99 1.23 15.21 8.55
N VAL A 100 1.28 14.85 7.26
CA VAL A 100 1.88 15.67 6.20
C VAL A 100 1.10 16.97 5.98
N ALA A 101 -0.21 16.99 6.26
CA ALA A 101 -1.04 18.19 6.11
C ALA A 101 -0.88 19.20 7.26
N THR A 102 -0.25 18.82 8.38
CA THR A 102 -0.12 19.67 9.58
C THR A 102 1.21 20.41 9.74
N ASP A 103 2.20 20.18 8.87
CA ASP A 103 3.52 20.82 8.97
C ASP A 103 3.66 22.14 8.17
N ASP A 104 2.57 22.67 7.62
CA ASP A 104 2.52 24.00 6.99
C ASP A 104 1.66 24.98 7.81
N TYR A 105 2.20 25.51 8.92
CA TYR A 105 1.77 26.79 9.52
C TYR A 105 2.89 27.48 10.32
#